data_AF-W7FKY0-F1
#
_entry.id   AF-W7FKY0-F1
#
_cell.length_a   1.000
_cell.length_b   1.000
_cell.length_c   1.000
_cell.angle_alpha   90.00
_cell.angle_beta   90.00
_cell.angle_gamma   90.00
#
_symmetry.space_group_name_H-M   'P 1'
#
loop_
_entity.id
_entity.type
_entity.pdbx_description
1 polymer ?
#
loop_
_entity_poly.entity_id
_entity_poly.type
_entity_poly.pdbx_seq_one_letter_code
_entity_poly.pdbx_strand_id
1 'polypeptide(L)'
;MKTGMQQFHDRTTQRFQEYDERMKTTRQKCREQCDKEIQKIILKDKIEKELMHKFATLHTDIQSDAIPTCVCEKSLADKVEKTCLRCTQNLGGIVAPSSGVLAGIAEGALIVWKPAAIKAAKAAAAKAASDAATQAGIEAVRLEINKLSVYFNGTTGFVDLTPIVTSSTYDNGLVLVECAKKLIGDLSSNGRGGYTGFYNTAIHTESGELYVGNFGGIGKAAHDAKLASETTALTEAKVGAVDTTYGGFQTYITASVIAIVVIVLIMVIIYLILRYRRKKKMKKKLQYIKLLEE
;
A
#
# COMPACT_ATOMS: atom_id res chain seq x y z
N MET A 1 21.32 -79.02 -15.78
CA MET A 1 19.96 -78.43 -15.65
C MET A 1 19.66 -77.85 -14.26
N LYS A 2 20.26 -78.35 -13.15
CA LYS A 2 20.08 -77.78 -11.79
C LYS A 2 20.73 -76.40 -11.58
N THR A 3 21.87 -76.12 -12.21
CA THR A 3 22.65 -74.89 -12.00
C THR A 3 21.99 -73.62 -12.55
N GLY A 4 21.23 -73.73 -13.64
CA GLY A 4 20.54 -72.58 -14.26
C GLY A 4 19.31 -72.11 -13.46
N MET A 5 18.58 -73.02 -12.81
CA MET A 5 17.45 -72.65 -11.94
C MET A 5 17.91 -71.88 -10.70
N GLN A 6 19.04 -72.29 -10.11
CA GLN A 6 19.57 -71.67 -8.89
C GLN A 6 20.00 -70.22 -9.15
N GLN A 7 20.66 -69.97 -10.29
CA GLN A 7 21.07 -68.63 -10.71
C GLN A 7 19.90 -67.69 -11.03
N PHE A 8 18.77 -68.22 -11.52
CA PHE A 8 17.52 -67.45 -11.69
C PHE A 8 16.86 -67.14 -10.34
N HIS A 9 16.90 -68.07 -9.39
CA HIS A 9 16.32 -67.87 -8.07
C HIS A 9 17.11 -66.83 -7.26
N ASP A 10 18.44 -66.85 -7.34
CA ASP A 10 19.29 -65.86 -6.66
C ASP A 10 19.09 -64.45 -7.25
N ARG A 11 19.04 -64.33 -8.60
CA ARG A 11 18.78 -63.06 -9.27
C ARG A 11 17.39 -62.49 -8.99
N THR A 12 16.37 -63.34 -8.87
CA THR A 12 15.01 -62.89 -8.54
C THR A 12 14.95 -62.42 -7.09
N THR A 13 15.54 -63.17 -6.17
CA THR A 13 15.61 -62.81 -4.74
C THR A 13 16.32 -61.47 -4.52
N GLN A 14 17.44 -61.23 -5.20
CA GLN A 14 18.19 -59.98 -5.10
C GLN A 14 17.39 -58.77 -5.60
N ARG A 15 16.62 -58.92 -6.71
CA ARG A 15 15.74 -57.84 -7.21
C ARG A 15 14.57 -57.56 -6.27
N PHE A 16 14.03 -58.58 -5.60
CA PHE A 16 12.96 -58.37 -4.62
C PHE A 16 13.48 -57.58 -3.42
N GLN A 17 14.68 -57.89 -2.92
CA GLN A 17 15.31 -57.12 -1.84
C GLN A 17 15.60 -55.66 -2.25
N GLU A 18 16.13 -55.42 -3.45
CA GLU A 18 16.35 -54.06 -3.96
C GLU A 18 15.05 -53.28 -4.20
N TYR A 19 13.96 -53.95 -4.57
CA TYR A 19 12.66 -53.31 -4.73
C TYR A 19 12.08 -52.93 -3.37
N ASP A 20 12.21 -53.80 -2.37
CA ASP A 20 11.68 -53.59 -1.02
C ASP A 20 12.43 -52.46 -0.29
N GLU A 21 13.76 -52.39 -0.43
CA GLU A 21 14.58 -51.29 0.13
C GLU A 21 14.29 -49.94 -0.54
N ARG A 22 14.10 -49.92 -1.87
CA ARG A 22 13.63 -48.71 -2.55
C ARG A 22 12.24 -48.30 -2.10
N MET A 23 11.35 -49.26 -1.85
CA MET A 23 10.00 -48.97 -1.39
C MET A 23 9.99 -48.40 0.04
N LYS A 24 10.83 -48.92 0.94
CA LYS A 24 11.02 -48.39 2.30
C LYS A 24 11.58 -46.97 2.29
N THR A 25 12.66 -46.73 1.56
CA THR A 25 13.31 -45.40 1.51
C THR A 25 12.40 -44.33 0.92
N THR A 26 11.62 -44.66 -0.12
CA THR A 26 10.67 -43.71 -0.72
C THR A 26 9.51 -43.40 0.23
N ARG A 27 9.00 -44.41 0.96
CA ARG A 27 7.97 -44.22 2.01
C ARG A 27 8.47 -43.38 3.18
N GLN A 28 9.74 -43.52 3.57
CA GLN A 28 10.34 -42.74 4.65
C GLN A 28 10.45 -41.25 4.25
N LYS A 29 10.93 -40.97 3.03
CA LYS A 29 11.02 -39.58 2.51
C LYS A 29 9.66 -38.89 2.43
N CYS A 30 8.62 -39.60 2.01
CA CYS A 30 7.27 -39.04 1.98
C CYS A 30 6.73 -38.75 3.38
N ARG A 31 6.96 -39.62 4.38
CA ARG A 31 6.56 -39.35 5.77
C ARG A 31 7.27 -38.13 6.34
N GLU A 32 8.59 -38.02 6.14
CA GLU A 32 9.37 -36.87 6.60
C GLU A 32 8.94 -35.55 5.94
N GLN A 33 8.53 -35.58 4.66
CA GLN A 33 7.98 -34.42 3.98
C GLN A 33 6.61 -34.03 4.53
N CYS A 34 5.71 -35.00 4.73
CA CYS A 34 4.40 -34.74 5.35
C CYS A 34 4.53 -34.20 6.77
N ASP A 35 5.41 -34.76 7.61
CA ASP A 35 5.63 -34.27 8.98
C ASP A 35 6.16 -32.83 9.00
N LYS A 36 7.07 -32.48 8.07
CA LYS A 36 7.57 -31.10 7.91
C LYS A 36 6.47 -30.12 7.48
N GLU A 37 5.59 -30.53 6.57
CA GLU A 37 4.48 -29.68 6.13
C GLU A 37 3.41 -29.52 7.22
N ILE A 38 3.09 -30.59 7.95
CA ILE A 38 2.17 -30.56 9.09
C ILE A 38 2.71 -29.63 10.19
N GLN A 39 4.01 -29.72 10.52
CA GLN A 39 4.63 -28.80 11.49
C GLN A 39 4.55 -27.35 11.03
N LYS A 40 4.75 -27.05 9.74
CA LYS A 40 4.57 -25.68 9.21
C LYS A 40 3.12 -25.20 9.31
N ILE A 41 2.14 -26.06 9.04
CA ILE A 41 0.72 -25.72 9.15
C ILE A 41 0.35 -25.44 10.61
N ILE A 42 0.80 -26.26 11.55
CA ILE A 42 0.56 -26.05 12.99
C ILE A 42 1.20 -24.74 13.46
N LEU A 43 2.44 -24.45 13.04
CA LEU A 43 3.12 -23.21 13.42
C LEU A 43 2.39 -21.98 12.87
N LYS A 44 1.89 -22.07 11.62
CA LYS A 44 1.13 -20.99 10.97
C LYS A 44 -0.22 -20.75 11.65
N ASP A 45 -0.97 -21.80 11.97
CA ASP A 45 -2.24 -21.72 12.68
C ASP A 45 -2.06 -21.14 14.10
N LYS A 46 -0.93 -21.44 14.77
CA LYS A 46 -0.61 -20.87 16.08
C LYS A 46 -0.34 -19.36 16.00
N ILE A 47 0.40 -18.89 14.99
CA ILE A 47 0.63 -17.45 14.77
C ILE A 47 -0.66 -16.73 14.38
N GLU A 48 -1.48 -17.31 13.51
CA GLU A 48 -2.78 -16.74 13.12
C GLU A 48 -3.73 -16.63 14.32
N LYS A 49 -3.79 -17.64 15.20
CA LYS A 49 -4.57 -17.58 16.45
C LYS A 49 -4.06 -16.53 17.43
N GLU A 50 -2.75 -16.41 17.62
CA GLU A 50 -2.18 -15.36 18.47
C GLU A 50 -2.45 -13.96 17.91
N LEU A 51 -2.37 -13.80 16.58
CA LEU A 51 -2.62 -12.52 15.91
C LEU A 51 -4.10 -12.14 15.97
N MET A 52 -5.02 -13.07 15.73
CA MET A 52 -6.45 -12.85 15.92
C MET A 52 -6.81 -12.51 17.37
N HIS A 53 -6.21 -13.19 18.35
CA HIS A 53 -6.44 -12.87 19.76
C HIS A 53 -5.98 -11.45 20.09
N LYS A 54 -4.78 -11.05 19.66
CA LYS A 54 -4.27 -9.68 19.84
C LYS A 54 -5.18 -8.64 19.18
N PHE A 55 -5.66 -8.93 17.96
CA PHE A 55 -6.57 -8.04 17.24
C PHE A 55 -7.93 -7.91 17.95
N ALA A 56 -8.46 -9.01 18.49
CA ALA A 56 -9.71 -9.01 19.26
C ALA A 56 -9.57 -8.20 20.56
N THR A 57 -8.48 -8.37 21.31
CA THR A 57 -8.20 -7.55 22.50
C THR A 57 -8.03 -6.06 22.19
N LEU A 58 -7.33 -5.71 21.09
CA LEU A 58 -7.22 -4.31 20.66
C LEU A 58 -8.58 -3.72 20.26
N HIS A 59 -9.51 -4.54 19.77
CA HIS A 59 -10.84 -4.07 19.39
C HIS A 59 -11.77 -3.90 20.60
N THR A 60 -11.62 -4.72 21.64
CA THR A 60 -12.37 -4.56 22.90
C THR A 60 -11.89 -3.38 23.76
N ASP A 61 -10.61 -2.99 23.68
CA ASP A 61 -10.11 -1.75 24.29
C ASP A 61 -10.61 -0.47 23.57
N ILE A 62 -11.32 -0.64 22.44
CA ILE A 62 -12.00 0.40 21.69
C ILE A 62 -13.52 0.13 21.73
N GLN A 63 -14.08 -0.17 22.91
CA GLN A 63 -15.51 0.05 23.17
C GLN A 63 -15.70 1.56 23.41
N SER A 64 -16.18 2.31 22.41
CA SER A 64 -17.60 2.49 22.07
C SER A 64 -18.43 3.29 23.10
N ASP A 65 -17.83 3.93 24.10
CA ASP A 65 -18.57 4.79 25.05
C ASP A 65 -18.44 6.31 24.80
N ALA A 66 -17.82 6.75 23.69
CA ALA A 66 -17.52 8.18 23.49
C ALA A 66 -17.86 8.77 22.10
N ILE A 67 -18.81 8.21 21.35
CA ILE A 67 -19.32 8.88 20.14
C ILE A 67 -20.86 8.87 20.12
N PRO A 68 -21.52 10.04 20.20
CA PRO A 68 -22.98 10.12 20.23
C PRO A 68 -23.59 9.61 18.93
N THR A 69 -24.73 8.92 19.09
CA THR A 69 -25.64 8.46 18.04
C THR A 69 -26.06 9.61 17.10
N CYS A 70 -25.47 9.69 15.91
CA CYS A 70 -26.04 10.45 14.80
C CYS A 70 -26.76 9.49 13.84
N VAL A 71 -28.08 9.61 13.90
CA VAL A 71 -29.09 9.05 13.01
C VAL A 71 -28.71 9.26 11.53
N CYS A 72 -28.50 8.17 10.79
CA CYS A 72 -28.60 8.11 9.32
C CYS A 72 -28.94 6.67 8.90
N GLU A 73 -30.11 6.22 9.34
CA GLU A 73 -30.69 4.95 8.91
C GLU A 73 -31.24 5.09 7.47
N LYS A 74 -31.00 4.06 6.64
CA LYS A 74 -31.67 3.70 5.37
C LYS A 74 -31.37 4.44 4.05
N SER A 75 -30.77 5.64 3.99
CA SER A 75 -30.63 6.33 2.68
C SER A 75 -29.42 5.96 1.81
N LEU A 76 -28.35 5.36 2.35
CA LEU A 76 -27.11 5.12 1.59
C LEU A 76 -27.06 3.74 0.89
N ALA A 77 -27.68 2.71 1.46
CA ALA A 77 -27.69 1.38 0.86
C ALA A 77 -28.51 1.34 -0.46
N ASP A 78 -29.72 1.92 -0.46
CA ASP A 78 -30.61 1.89 -1.65
C ASP A 78 -30.10 2.76 -2.82
N LYS A 79 -29.28 3.78 -2.53
CA LYS A 79 -28.63 4.62 -3.56
C LYS A 79 -27.38 3.96 -4.16
N VAL A 80 -26.61 3.22 -3.36
CA VAL A 80 -25.41 2.51 -3.84
C VAL A 80 -25.82 1.32 -4.71
N GLU A 81 -26.90 0.61 -4.36
CA GLU A 81 -27.38 -0.55 -5.11
C GLU A 81 -27.98 -0.18 -6.48
N LYS A 82 -28.79 0.90 -6.55
CA LYS A 82 -29.31 1.43 -7.84
C LYS A 82 -28.23 2.03 -8.74
N THR A 83 -27.16 2.59 -8.17
CA THR A 83 -26.06 3.15 -8.97
C THR A 83 -25.15 2.02 -9.50
N CYS A 84 -24.97 0.94 -8.74
CA CYS A 84 -24.19 -0.23 -9.15
C CYS A 84 -24.85 -1.02 -10.29
N LEU A 85 -26.18 -1.20 -10.24
CA LEU A 85 -26.94 -1.87 -11.30
C LEU A 85 -27.00 -1.07 -12.62
N ARG A 86 -27.00 0.27 -12.54
CA ARG A 86 -26.95 1.13 -13.75
C ARG A 86 -25.57 1.16 -14.42
N CYS A 87 -24.49 0.97 -13.66
CA CYS A 87 -23.14 0.84 -14.23
C CYS A 87 -22.90 -0.50 -14.96
N THR A 88 -23.67 -1.55 -14.65
CA THR A 88 -23.56 -2.86 -15.31
C THR A 88 -24.41 -2.99 -16.57
N GLN A 89 -25.50 -2.23 -16.71
CA GLN A 89 -26.38 -2.30 -17.89
C GLN A 89 -26.04 -1.32 -19.02
N ASN A 90 -25.41 -0.17 -18.75
CA ASN A 90 -25.13 0.85 -19.77
C ASN A 90 -23.75 0.71 -20.46
N LEU A 91 -22.92 -0.26 -20.08
CA LEU A 91 -21.68 -0.58 -20.79
C LEU A 91 -21.86 -1.83 -21.64
N GLY A 92 -22.51 -1.63 -22.79
CA GLY A 92 -22.23 -2.33 -24.05
C GLY A 92 -22.20 -3.84 -24.02
N GLY A 93 -23.31 -4.45 -24.43
CA GLY A 93 -23.47 -5.90 -24.55
C GLY A 93 -22.38 -6.60 -25.37
N ILE A 94 -21.89 -7.70 -24.81
CA ILE A 94 -21.42 -8.84 -25.59
C ILE A 94 -22.18 -10.05 -25.05
N VAL A 95 -23.15 -10.48 -25.86
CA VAL A 95 -23.73 -11.82 -25.83
C VAL A 95 -22.56 -12.81 -25.94
N ALA A 96 -22.37 -13.67 -24.94
CA ALA A 96 -21.50 -14.85 -25.02
C ALA A 96 -21.91 -15.70 -26.25
N PRO A 97 -21.01 -16.36 -27.01
CA PRO A 97 -20.13 -17.38 -26.44
C PRO A 97 -18.79 -17.61 -27.20
N SER A 98 -17.66 -17.66 -26.49
CA SER A 98 -16.55 -18.55 -26.87
C SER A 98 -15.49 -18.62 -25.78
N SER A 99 -14.99 -19.83 -25.60
CA SER A 99 -14.05 -20.31 -24.60
C SER A 99 -12.65 -19.68 -24.70
N GLY A 100 -12.52 -18.41 -24.32
CA GLY A 100 -11.22 -17.72 -24.28
C GLY A 100 -11.02 -16.68 -23.16
N VAL A 101 -12.05 -16.38 -22.34
CA VAL A 101 -12.04 -15.20 -21.45
C VAL A 101 -12.08 -15.58 -19.96
N LEU A 102 -11.20 -16.49 -19.53
CA LEU A 102 -10.94 -16.67 -18.09
C LEU A 102 -9.61 -16.06 -17.64
N ALA A 103 -8.78 -15.57 -18.57
CA ALA A 103 -7.57 -14.83 -18.24
C ALA A 103 -7.82 -13.31 -18.09
N GLY A 104 -8.83 -12.74 -18.76
CA GLY A 104 -9.00 -11.27 -18.84
C GLY A 104 -9.84 -10.62 -17.72
N ILE A 105 -10.61 -11.38 -16.94
CA ILE A 105 -11.57 -10.79 -15.98
C ILE A 105 -10.90 -10.42 -14.65
N ALA A 106 -9.79 -11.08 -14.27
CA ALA A 106 -8.99 -10.68 -13.12
C ALA A 106 -8.15 -9.42 -13.40
N GLU A 107 -7.70 -9.22 -14.64
CA GLU A 107 -6.91 -8.05 -15.04
C GLU A 107 -7.78 -6.79 -15.17
N GLY A 108 -9.00 -6.91 -15.71
CA GLY A 108 -9.91 -5.76 -15.89
C GLY A 108 -10.32 -5.06 -14.59
N ALA A 109 -10.48 -5.82 -13.49
CA ALA A 109 -10.80 -5.25 -12.17
C ALA A 109 -9.59 -4.58 -11.50
N LEU A 110 -8.37 -5.14 -11.67
CA LEU A 110 -7.13 -4.57 -11.14
C LEU A 110 -6.71 -3.26 -11.84
N ILE A 111 -7.02 -3.11 -13.12
CA ILE A 111 -6.67 -1.92 -13.92
C ILE A 111 -7.41 -0.65 -13.42
N VAL A 112 -8.58 -0.77 -12.79
CA VAL A 112 -9.30 0.38 -12.23
C VAL A 112 -8.77 0.78 -10.85
N TRP A 113 -8.27 -0.16 -10.05
CA TRP A 113 -7.93 0.07 -8.65
C TRP A 113 -6.55 0.69 -8.46
N LYS A 114 -5.57 0.31 -9.29
CA LYS A 114 -4.23 0.91 -9.28
C LYS A 114 -4.22 2.43 -9.50
N PRO A 115 -4.87 2.99 -10.54
CA PRO A 115 -4.88 4.44 -10.76
C PRO A 115 -5.66 5.17 -9.65
N ALA A 116 -6.71 4.58 -9.10
CA ALA A 116 -7.44 5.15 -7.96
C ALA A 116 -6.56 5.21 -6.70
N ALA A 117 -5.81 4.14 -6.40
CA ALA A 117 -4.87 4.11 -5.28
C ALA A 117 -3.72 5.10 -5.45
N ILE A 118 -3.16 5.22 -6.66
CA ILE A 118 -2.12 6.22 -6.97
C ILE A 118 -2.67 7.64 -6.81
N LYS A 119 -3.91 7.90 -7.25
CA LYS A 119 -4.55 9.21 -7.07
C LYS A 119 -4.74 9.56 -5.59
N ALA A 120 -5.20 8.61 -4.77
CA ALA A 120 -5.33 8.79 -3.33
C ALA A 120 -3.96 9.02 -2.65
N ALA A 121 -2.95 8.24 -3.05
CA ALA A 121 -1.58 8.36 -2.55
C ALA A 121 -0.97 9.74 -2.86
N LYS A 122 -1.14 10.24 -4.09
CA LYS A 122 -0.70 11.59 -4.50
C LYS A 122 -1.43 12.69 -3.73
N ALA A 123 -2.73 12.55 -3.51
CA ALA A 123 -3.50 13.52 -2.71
C ALA A 123 -3.03 13.56 -1.25
N ALA A 124 -2.76 12.40 -0.65
CA ALA A 124 -2.22 12.31 0.71
C ALA A 124 -0.80 12.89 0.81
N ALA A 125 0.05 12.63 -0.19
CA ALA A 125 1.40 13.19 -0.26
C ALA A 125 1.38 14.73 -0.38
N ALA A 126 0.53 15.27 -1.26
CA ALA A 126 0.39 16.71 -1.46
C ALA A 126 -0.08 17.41 -0.18
N LYS A 127 -1.06 16.83 0.53
CA LYS A 127 -1.53 17.38 1.81
C LYS A 127 -0.42 17.41 2.86
N ALA A 128 0.27 16.28 3.05
CA ALA A 128 1.37 16.20 4.02
C ALA A 128 2.54 17.14 3.67
N ALA A 129 2.87 17.29 2.39
CA ALA A 129 3.89 18.24 1.93
C ALA A 129 3.48 19.69 2.22
N SER A 130 2.22 20.06 1.97
CA SER A 130 1.69 21.39 2.26
C SER A 130 1.70 21.72 3.76
N ASP A 131 1.32 20.75 4.60
CA ASP A 131 1.33 20.90 6.06
C ASP A 131 2.76 21.11 6.57
N ALA A 132 3.71 20.30 6.09
CA ALA A 132 5.13 20.41 6.44
C ALA A 132 5.76 21.73 5.95
N ALA A 133 5.38 22.19 4.75
CA ALA A 133 5.85 23.46 4.19
C ALA A 133 5.35 24.66 5.00
N THR A 134 4.08 24.64 5.39
CA THR A 134 3.48 25.68 6.23
C THR A 134 4.20 25.78 7.57
N GLN A 135 4.50 24.63 8.18
CA GLN A 135 5.25 24.57 9.43
C GLN A 135 6.66 25.15 9.29
N ALA A 136 7.37 24.81 8.20
CA ALA A 136 8.71 25.35 7.94
C ALA A 136 8.70 26.88 7.73
N GLY A 137 7.68 27.40 7.02
CA GLY A 137 7.50 28.84 6.85
C GLY A 137 7.29 29.57 8.17
N ILE A 138 6.42 29.02 9.04
CA ILE A 138 6.17 29.56 10.39
C ILE A 138 7.45 29.55 11.24
N GLU A 139 8.19 28.44 11.25
CA GLU A 139 9.41 28.28 12.04
C GLU A 139 10.51 29.26 11.59
N ALA A 140 10.65 29.48 10.28
CA ALA A 140 11.60 30.43 9.74
C ALA A 140 11.32 31.86 10.21
N VAL A 141 10.06 32.30 10.14
CA VAL A 141 9.65 33.63 10.64
C VAL A 141 9.85 33.74 12.15
N ARG A 142 9.50 32.68 12.91
CA ARG A 142 9.70 32.66 14.36
C ARG A 142 11.17 32.79 14.74
N LEU A 143 12.08 32.20 13.95
CA LEU A 143 13.52 32.33 14.18
C LEU A 143 13.98 33.79 14.02
N GLU A 144 13.51 34.49 12.99
CA GLU A 144 13.81 35.91 12.79
C GLU A 144 13.23 36.79 13.90
N ILE A 145 12.01 36.50 14.35
CA ILE A 145 11.42 37.17 15.53
C ILE A 145 12.23 36.89 16.79
N ASN A 146 12.75 35.68 16.98
CA ASN A 146 13.62 35.39 18.12
C ASN A 146 14.91 36.20 18.09
N LYS A 147 15.47 36.52 16.90
CA LYS A 147 16.62 37.44 16.79
C LYS A 147 16.25 38.83 17.31
N LEU A 148 15.06 39.34 16.98
CA LEU A 148 14.54 40.60 17.54
C LEU A 148 14.45 40.51 19.07
N SER A 149 13.88 39.42 19.59
CA SER A 149 13.74 39.20 21.03
C SER A 149 15.08 39.20 21.75
N VAL A 150 16.12 38.61 21.16
CA VAL A 150 17.48 38.64 21.71
C VAL A 150 18.09 40.03 21.64
N TYR A 151 17.94 40.74 20.51
CA TYR A 151 18.53 42.06 20.30
C TYR A 151 17.92 43.13 21.22
N PHE A 152 16.60 43.07 21.44
CA PHE A 152 15.86 44.07 22.22
C PHE A 152 15.55 43.62 23.65
N ASN A 153 16.10 42.49 24.11
CA ASN A 153 15.87 42.00 25.45
C ASN A 153 16.24 43.05 26.51
N GLY A 154 15.33 43.33 27.45
CA GLY A 154 15.54 44.32 28.51
C GLY A 154 15.39 45.79 28.06
N THR A 155 15.06 46.06 26.80
CA THR A 155 14.76 47.42 26.33
C THR A 155 13.32 47.83 26.68
N THR A 156 13.12 49.10 27.01
CA THR A 156 11.79 49.66 27.30
C THR A 156 10.92 49.64 26.03
N GLY A 157 9.74 49.00 26.11
CA GLY A 157 8.80 48.89 25.00
C GLY A 157 9.00 47.68 24.10
N PHE A 158 9.83 46.72 24.50
CA PHE A 158 9.92 45.42 23.84
C PHE A 158 8.62 44.61 24.01
N VAL A 159 8.15 43.99 22.93
CA VAL A 159 6.98 43.11 22.89
C VAL A 159 7.34 41.86 22.10
N ASP A 160 7.06 40.69 22.66
CA ASP A 160 7.26 39.41 21.96
C ASP A 160 6.25 39.28 20.80
N LEU A 161 6.77 39.27 19.58
CA LEU A 161 5.97 39.17 18.36
C LEU A 161 5.64 37.73 17.97
N THR A 162 6.15 36.72 18.67
CA THR A 162 5.91 35.30 18.35
C THR A 162 4.43 34.94 18.10
N PRO A 163 3.45 35.48 18.86
CA PRO A 163 2.03 35.16 18.65
C PRO A 163 1.44 35.62 17.31
N ILE A 164 2.08 36.54 16.58
CA ILE A 164 1.55 37.04 15.31
C ILE A 164 1.76 36.05 14.15
N VAL A 165 2.66 35.07 14.32
CA VAL A 165 3.02 34.11 13.28
C VAL A 165 2.06 32.94 13.32
N THR A 166 1.23 32.86 12.28
CA THR A 166 0.22 31.82 12.09
C THR A 166 0.30 31.29 10.66
N SER A 167 -0.44 30.23 10.35
CA SER A 167 -0.52 29.65 9.01
C SER A 167 -1.07 30.62 7.95
N SER A 168 -1.70 31.73 8.33
CA SER A 168 -2.22 32.74 7.39
C SER A 168 -1.37 34.01 7.31
N THR A 169 -0.31 34.15 8.12
CA THR A 169 0.47 35.39 8.22
C THR A 169 1.95 35.22 7.89
N TYR A 170 2.50 34.01 7.98
CA TYR A 170 3.93 33.77 7.85
C TYR A 170 4.55 34.16 6.50
N ASP A 171 3.76 34.21 5.42
CA ASP A 171 4.22 34.48 4.06
C ASP A 171 4.02 35.95 3.62
N ASN A 172 3.41 36.78 4.48
CA ASN A 172 3.02 38.14 4.14
C ASN A 172 3.55 39.16 5.15
N GLY A 173 4.61 39.86 4.73
CA GLY A 173 5.28 40.86 5.54
C GLY A 173 4.37 42.02 5.96
N LEU A 174 3.48 42.47 5.08
CA LEU A 174 2.57 43.57 5.39
C LEU A 174 1.57 43.19 6.48
N VAL A 175 1.03 41.97 6.40
CA VAL A 175 0.09 41.44 7.41
C VAL A 175 0.81 41.23 8.74
N LEU A 176 2.06 40.72 8.72
CA LEU A 176 2.88 40.61 9.93
C LEU A 176 3.09 41.98 10.59
N VAL A 177 3.38 43.03 9.80
CA VAL A 177 3.53 44.40 10.31
C VAL A 177 2.23 44.92 10.91
N GLU A 178 1.08 44.70 10.27
CA GLU A 178 -0.22 45.10 10.81
C GLU A 178 -0.57 44.37 12.12
N CYS A 179 -0.34 43.06 12.18
CA CYS A 179 -0.52 42.27 13.39
C CYS A 179 0.43 42.72 14.51
N ALA A 180 1.69 43.02 14.19
CA ALA A 180 2.65 43.54 15.14
C ALA A 180 2.25 44.93 15.66
N LYS A 181 1.79 45.85 14.78
CA LYS A 181 1.27 47.17 15.19
C LYS A 181 0.11 47.04 16.18
N LYS A 182 -0.84 46.13 15.90
CA LYS A 182 -1.97 45.85 16.80
C LYS A 182 -1.54 45.26 18.13
N LEU A 183 -0.58 44.34 18.12
CA LEU A 183 -0.06 43.69 19.33
C LEU A 183 0.70 44.68 20.22
N ILE A 184 1.50 45.56 19.64
CA ILE A 184 2.30 46.54 20.36
C ILE A 184 1.41 47.64 20.97
N GLY A 185 0.43 48.15 20.22
CA GLY A 185 -0.49 49.19 20.67
C GLY A 185 0.25 50.42 21.22
N ASP A 186 -0.13 50.84 22.43
CA ASP A 186 0.38 52.05 23.08
C ASP A 186 1.87 51.94 23.51
N LEU A 187 2.42 50.72 23.58
CA LEU A 187 3.83 50.47 23.90
C LEU A 187 4.79 50.93 22.79
N SER A 188 4.25 51.39 21.66
CA SER A 188 5.00 51.99 20.56
C SER A 188 5.60 53.35 20.93
N SER A 189 4.98 54.09 21.86
CA SER A 189 5.42 55.43 22.29
C SER A 189 6.46 55.37 23.41
N ASN A 190 7.49 56.21 23.34
CA ASN A 190 8.49 56.37 24.39
C ASN A 190 8.11 57.39 25.47
N GLY A 191 6.89 57.94 25.44
CA GLY A 191 6.39 58.94 26.39
C GLY A 191 7.02 60.33 26.24
N ARG A 192 7.88 60.55 25.24
CA ARG A 192 8.55 61.84 24.94
C ARG A 192 8.23 62.36 23.53
N GLY A 193 7.14 61.87 22.93
CA GLY A 193 6.70 62.24 21.58
C GLY A 193 7.42 61.50 20.45
N GLY A 194 8.13 60.40 20.74
CA GLY A 194 8.76 59.54 19.73
C GLY A 194 8.45 58.05 19.93
N TYR A 195 9.01 57.21 19.06
CA TYR A 195 8.86 55.76 19.15
C TYR A 195 9.88 55.12 20.09
N THR A 196 9.53 53.94 20.63
CA THR A 196 10.51 53.08 21.33
C THR A 196 11.54 52.55 20.34
N GLY A 197 12.75 52.22 20.80
CA GLY A 197 13.82 51.71 19.93
C GLY A 197 13.39 50.45 19.18
N PHE A 198 12.69 49.56 19.87
CA PHE A 198 12.09 48.36 19.29
C PHE A 198 11.09 48.69 18.17
N TYR A 199 10.07 49.52 18.44
CA TYR A 199 9.06 49.86 17.44
C TYR A 199 9.66 50.61 16.26
N ASN A 200 10.62 51.50 16.52
CA ASN A 200 11.30 52.26 15.48
C ASN A 200 12.00 51.31 14.49
N THR A 201 12.80 50.36 14.98
CA THR A 201 13.56 49.43 14.14
C THR A 201 12.69 48.33 13.52
N ALA A 202 11.83 47.68 14.31
CA ALA A 202 11.08 46.51 13.84
C ALA A 202 9.90 46.87 12.92
N ILE A 203 9.36 48.09 13.05
CA ILE A 203 8.10 48.50 12.41
C ILE A 203 8.22 49.82 11.63
N HIS A 204 8.63 50.92 12.28
CA HIS A 204 8.50 52.27 11.69
C HIS A 204 9.50 52.59 10.58
N THR A 205 10.74 52.09 10.69
CA THR A 205 11.82 52.39 9.76
C THR A 205 11.60 51.74 8.38
N GLU A 206 10.71 50.75 8.30
CA GLU A 206 10.31 50.03 7.07
C GLU A 206 11.50 49.53 6.21
N SER A 207 12.67 49.36 6.84
CA SER A 207 13.92 49.01 6.19
C SER A 207 14.91 48.42 7.21
N GLY A 208 15.90 47.67 6.72
CA GLY A 208 16.89 46.97 7.52
C GLY A 208 16.55 45.50 7.78
N GLU A 209 17.55 44.73 8.23
CA GLU A 209 17.42 43.28 8.43
C GLU A 209 16.38 42.90 9.49
N LEU A 210 16.21 43.74 10.51
CA LEU A 210 15.30 43.53 11.63
C LEU A 210 13.87 44.02 11.36
N TYR A 211 13.59 44.55 10.17
CA TYR A 211 12.25 44.99 9.82
C TYR A 211 11.31 43.79 9.60
N VAL A 212 10.21 43.75 10.36
CA VAL A 212 9.24 42.64 10.35
C VAL A 212 8.64 42.39 8.97
N GLY A 213 8.49 43.43 8.15
CA GLY A 213 7.96 43.29 6.80
C GLY A 213 8.84 42.44 5.88
N ASN A 214 10.13 42.26 6.19
CA ASN A 214 11.01 41.39 5.42
C ASN A 214 10.79 39.90 5.75
N PHE A 215 10.27 39.59 6.94
CA PHE A 215 10.15 38.21 7.40
C PHE A 215 9.14 37.40 6.61
N GLY A 216 8.11 38.04 6.05
CA GLY A 216 7.16 37.34 5.16
C GLY A 216 7.83 36.72 3.93
N GLY A 217 8.83 37.40 3.35
CA GLY A 217 9.62 36.85 2.25
C GLY A 217 10.44 35.63 2.68
N ILE A 218 10.96 35.64 3.91
CA ILE A 218 11.72 34.52 4.50
C ILE A 218 10.81 33.32 4.75
N GLY A 219 9.63 33.55 5.35
CA GLY A 219 8.63 32.51 5.57
C GLY A 219 8.15 31.88 4.27
N LYS A 220 7.88 32.70 3.25
CA LYS A 220 7.52 32.22 1.91
C LYS A 220 8.63 31.40 1.26
N ALA A 221 9.88 31.87 1.31
CA ALA A 221 11.00 31.14 0.74
C ALA A 221 11.22 29.77 1.42
N ALA A 222 11.11 29.72 2.76
CA ALA A 222 11.20 28.48 3.52
C ALA A 222 10.06 27.51 3.20
N HIS A 223 8.83 28.02 3.08
CA HIS A 223 7.68 27.24 2.64
C HIS A 223 7.91 26.65 1.24
N ASP A 224 8.27 27.48 0.26
CA ASP A 224 8.42 27.04 -1.14
C ASP A 224 9.54 26.02 -1.29
N ALA A 225 10.67 26.21 -0.59
CA ALA A 225 11.77 25.26 -0.57
C ALA A 225 11.35 23.91 0.05
N LYS A 226 10.64 23.94 1.19
CA LYS A 226 10.17 22.73 1.86
C LYS A 226 9.09 22.01 1.05
N LEU A 227 8.16 22.75 0.44
CA LEU A 227 7.10 22.20 -0.40
C LEU A 227 7.68 21.46 -1.60
N ALA A 228 8.66 22.04 -2.29
CA ALA A 228 9.31 21.41 -3.44
C ALA A 228 10.02 20.09 -3.06
N SER A 229 10.74 20.08 -1.93
CA SER A 229 11.46 18.91 -1.43
C SER A 229 10.50 17.80 -0.96
N GLU A 230 9.53 18.13 -0.12
CA GLU A 230 8.59 17.16 0.47
C GLU A 230 7.61 16.60 -0.56
N THR A 231 7.14 17.42 -1.51
CA THR A 231 6.23 16.94 -2.57
C THR A 231 6.87 15.83 -3.38
N THR A 232 8.15 15.99 -3.74
CA THR A 232 8.89 14.98 -4.51
C THR A 232 9.09 13.72 -3.69
N ALA A 233 9.65 13.84 -2.49
CA ALA A 233 9.97 12.71 -1.61
C ALA A 233 8.72 11.91 -1.21
N LEU A 234 7.65 12.58 -0.79
CA LEU A 234 6.41 11.92 -0.36
C LEU A 234 5.64 11.31 -1.53
N THR A 235 5.66 11.95 -2.71
CA THR A 235 5.04 11.36 -3.90
C THR A 235 5.74 10.07 -4.30
N GLU A 236 7.07 10.07 -4.35
CA GLU A 236 7.86 8.88 -4.66
C GLU A 236 7.64 7.77 -3.63
N ALA A 237 7.68 8.09 -2.33
CA ALA A 237 7.48 7.12 -1.27
C ALA A 237 6.06 6.50 -1.31
N LYS A 238 5.03 7.32 -1.48
CA LYS A 238 3.62 6.85 -1.46
C LYS A 238 3.26 6.10 -2.75
N VAL A 239 3.72 6.56 -3.92
CA VAL A 239 3.52 5.84 -5.19
C VAL A 239 4.33 4.55 -5.20
N GLY A 240 5.59 4.58 -4.75
CA GLY A 240 6.44 3.39 -4.64
C GLY A 240 5.84 2.31 -3.73
N ALA A 241 5.19 2.70 -2.63
CA ALA A 241 4.47 1.76 -1.77
C ALA A 241 3.28 1.09 -2.49
N VAL A 242 2.53 1.85 -3.29
CA VAL A 242 1.43 1.32 -4.13
C VAL A 242 1.97 0.39 -5.22
N ASP A 243 3.07 0.76 -5.88
CA ASP A 243 3.67 -0.08 -6.91
C ASP A 243 4.28 -1.37 -6.35
N THR A 244 4.91 -1.32 -5.18
CA THR A 244 5.48 -2.51 -4.50
C THR A 244 4.39 -3.49 -4.11
N THR A 245 3.30 -3.00 -3.53
CA THR A 245 2.14 -3.85 -3.16
C THR A 245 1.48 -4.46 -4.39
N TYR A 246 1.27 -3.67 -5.46
CA TYR A 246 0.71 -4.18 -6.71
C TYR A 246 1.62 -5.20 -7.40
N GLY A 247 2.94 -4.97 -7.41
CA GLY A 247 3.93 -5.91 -7.95
C GLY A 247 3.86 -7.28 -7.25
N GLY A 248 3.71 -7.28 -5.92
CA GLY A 248 3.46 -8.51 -5.17
C GLY A 248 2.23 -9.26 -5.67
N PHE A 249 1.08 -8.60 -5.76
CA PHE A 249 -0.16 -9.23 -6.23
C PHE A 249 -0.05 -9.79 -7.66
N GLN A 250 0.61 -9.07 -8.58
CA GLN A 250 0.81 -9.58 -9.95
C GLN A 250 1.65 -10.86 -10.00
N THR A 251 2.69 -10.99 -9.16
CA THR A 251 3.50 -12.22 -9.12
C THR A 251 2.66 -13.43 -8.69
N TYR A 252 1.80 -13.27 -7.69
CA TYR A 252 0.90 -14.34 -7.24
C TYR A 252 -0.13 -14.74 -8.31
N ILE A 253 -0.72 -13.75 -8.98
CA ILE A 253 -1.68 -13.99 -10.08
C ILE A 253 -0.99 -14.74 -11.22
N THR A 254 0.19 -14.29 -11.63
CA THR A 254 0.98 -14.93 -12.71
C THR A 254 1.34 -16.37 -12.35
N ALA A 255 1.79 -16.62 -11.13
CA ALA A 255 2.10 -17.98 -10.65
C ALA A 255 0.86 -18.89 -10.66
N SER A 256 -0.31 -18.36 -10.24
CA SER A 256 -1.58 -19.09 -10.30
C SER A 256 -1.98 -19.44 -11.73
N VAL A 257 -1.83 -18.52 -12.68
CA VAL A 257 -2.14 -18.77 -14.10
C VAL A 257 -1.23 -19.86 -14.67
N ILE A 258 0.08 -19.79 -14.39
CA ILE A 258 1.04 -20.81 -14.84
C ILE A 258 0.66 -22.19 -14.28
N ALA A 259 0.29 -22.28 -12.99
CA ALA A 259 -0.14 -23.52 -12.38
C ALA A 259 -1.38 -24.11 -13.07
N ILE A 260 -2.39 -23.29 -13.39
CA ILE A 260 -3.60 -23.72 -14.11
C ILE A 260 -3.23 -24.25 -15.52
N VAL A 261 -2.36 -23.55 -16.25
CA VAL A 261 -1.92 -23.97 -17.59
C VAL A 261 -1.21 -25.32 -17.56
N VAL A 262 -0.34 -25.55 -16.56
CA VAL A 262 0.36 -26.84 -16.39
C VAL A 262 -0.64 -27.97 -16.12
N ILE A 263 -1.65 -27.76 -15.26
CA ILE A 263 -2.69 -28.76 -14.99
C ILE A 263 -3.48 -29.10 -16.26
N VAL A 264 -3.87 -28.08 -17.04
CA VAL A 264 -4.58 -28.28 -18.32
C VAL A 264 -3.72 -29.07 -19.32
N LEU A 265 -2.43 -28.77 -19.44
CA LEU A 265 -1.51 -29.51 -20.30
C LEU A 265 -1.39 -30.99 -19.91
N ILE A 266 -1.28 -31.29 -18.62
CA ILE A 266 -1.25 -32.68 -18.12
C ILE A 266 -2.55 -33.41 -18.48
N MET A 267 -3.71 -32.77 -18.28
CA MET A 267 -5.01 -33.32 -18.64
C MET A 267 -5.12 -33.62 -20.14
N VAL A 268 -4.60 -32.74 -20.99
CA VAL A 268 -4.56 -32.94 -22.45
C VAL A 268 -3.66 -34.12 -22.82
N ILE A 269 -2.47 -34.25 -22.22
CA ILE A 269 -1.55 -35.36 -22.49
C ILE A 269 -2.18 -36.70 -22.08
N ILE A 270 -2.75 -36.78 -20.87
CA ILE A 270 -3.45 -37.99 -20.39
C ILE A 270 -4.62 -38.32 -21.32
N TYR A 271 -5.42 -37.32 -21.71
CA TYR A 271 -6.52 -37.49 -22.63
C TYR A 271 -6.05 -38.05 -23.99
N LEU A 272 -4.97 -37.51 -24.56
CA LEU A 272 -4.40 -37.99 -25.82
C LEU A 272 -3.90 -39.44 -25.70
N ILE A 273 -3.24 -39.81 -24.59
CA ILE A 273 -2.79 -41.19 -24.32
C ILE A 273 -4.01 -42.12 -24.23
N LEU A 274 -5.03 -41.75 -23.46
CA LEU A 274 -6.25 -42.56 -23.31
C LEU A 274 -7.00 -42.71 -24.63
N ARG A 275 -7.13 -41.63 -25.40
CA ARG A 275 -7.76 -41.63 -26.72
C ARG A 275 -6.99 -42.52 -27.70
N TYR A 276 -5.66 -42.44 -27.69
CA TYR A 276 -4.80 -43.29 -28.51
C TYR A 276 -4.97 -44.77 -28.14
N ARG A 277 -4.97 -45.11 -26.84
CA ARG A 277 -5.21 -46.49 -26.36
C ARG A 277 -6.59 -47.00 -26.76
N ARG A 278 -7.65 -46.19 -26.65
CA ARG A 278 -9.00 -46.57 -27.10
C ARG A 278 -9.04 -46.87 -28.60
N LYS A 279 -8.47 -46.00 -29.45
CA LYS A 279 -8.38 -46.25 -30.91
C LYS A 279 -7.62 -47.53 -31.24
N LYS A 280 -6.48 -47.78 -30.58
CA LYS A 280 -5.70 -49.02 -30.81
C LYS A 280 -6.48 -50.27 -30.40
N LYS A 281 -7.23 -50.22 -29.28
CA LYS A 281 -8.09 -51.33 -28.84
C LYS A 281 -9.21 -51.62 -29.85
N MET A 282 -9.84 -50.58 -30.41
CA MET A 282 -10.89 -50.74 -31.43
C MET A 282 -10.35 -51.33 -32.75
N LYS A 283 -9.16 -50.89 -33.21
CA LYS A 283 -8.51 -51.49 -34.39
C LYS A 283 -8.23 -52.98 -34.22
N LYS A 284 -7.74 -53.39 -33.04
CA LYS A 284 -7.53 -54.82 -32.72
C LYS A 284 -8.84 -55.60 -32.74
N LYS A 285 -9.91 -55.06 -32.13
CA LYS A 285 -11.23 -55.72 -32.13
C LYS A 285 -11.77 -55.97 -33.54
N LEU A 286 -11.63 -55.00 -34.45
CA LEU A 286 -12.05 -55.15 -35.85
C LEU A 286 -11.29 -56.27 -36.59
N GLN A 287 -9.99 -56.45 -36.29
CA GLN A 287 -9.21 -57.55 -36.87
C GLN A 287 -9.68 -58.92 -36.35
N TYR A 288 -10.00 -59.04 -35.06
CA TYR A 288 -10.51 -60.29 -34.49
C TYR A 288 -11.91 -60.67 -35.01
N ILE A 289 -12.80 -59.69 -35.25
CA ILE A 289 -14.12 -59.95 -35.82
C ILE A 289 -13.98 -60.52 -37.24
N LYS A 290 -13.11 -59.92 -38.07
CA LYS A 290 -12.86 -60.41 -39.44
C LYS A 290 -12.33 -61.85 -39.49
N LEU A 291 -11.49 -62.25 -38.54
CA LEU A 291 -10.94 -63.60 -38.46
C LEU A 291 -11.94 -64.68 -38.01
N LEU A 292 -13.08 -64.29 -37.45
CA LEU A 292 -14.14 -65.20 -36.99
C LEU A 292 -15.25 -65.40 -38.04
N GLU A 293 -15.25 -64.58 -39.08
CA GLU A 293 -16.25 -64.60 -40.16
C GLU A 293 -15.78 -65.40 -41.39
N GLU A 294 -14.48 -65.73 -41.44
CA GLU A 294 -13.87 -66.74 -42.33
C GLU A 294 -13.87 -68.12 -41.65
#